data_AF-A0A1D9PT57-F1
#
_entry.id   AF-A0A1D9PT57-F1
#
_cell.length_a   1.000
_cell.length_b   1.000
_cell.length_c   1.000
_cell.angle_alpha   90.00
_cell.angle_beta   90.00
_cell.angle_gamma   90.00
#
_symmetry.space_group_name_H-M   'P 1'
#
loop_
_entity.id
_entity.type
_entity.pdbx_description
1 polymer ?
#
loop_
_entity_poly.entity_id
_entity_poly.type
_entity_poly.pdbx_seq_one_letter_code
_entity_poly.pdbx_strand_id
1 'polypeptide(L)'
;MCFSRVYDFQRALCEDPKLIEEWFRLVANMRAKYGILDGDFYNFDEIGFMIGIISAAMIVTSAERYGRSKSVQPGNREWATAIICGNGKGETIPPFLVVQGQVHLSNWYTETNLPAEWAIKPTSNG
;
A
#
# COMPACT_ATOMS: atom_id res chain seq x y z
N MET A 1 -0.84 -13.10 7.15
CA MET A 1 -0.41 -14.10 6.15
C MET A 1 -0.23 -13.39 4.82
N CYS A 2 1.00 -13.32 4.32
CA CYS A 2 1.28 -12.82 2.98
C CYS A 2 1.13 -13.98 2.00
N PHE A 3 0.09 -13.97 1.17
CA PHE A 3 -0.01 -14.92 0.07
C PHE A 3 1.03 -14.51 -0.97
N SER A 4 2.11 -15.29 -1.12
CA SER A 4 3.04 -15.07 -2.22
C SER A 4 2.28 -15.24 -3.52
N ARG A 5 2.06 -14.15 -4.26
CA ARG A 5 1.59 -14.24 -5.65
C ARG A 5 2.66 -15.04 -6.42
N VAL A 6 2.22 -16.00 -7.24
CA VAL A 6 3.12 -16.68 -8.17
C VAL A 6 3.81 -15.60 -9.00
N TYR A 7 5.15 -15.63 -9.04
CA TYR A 7 5.94 -14.68 -9.80
C TYR A 7 5.44 -14.66 -11.25
N ASP A 8 5.16 -13.47 -11.78
CA ASP A 8 4.65 -13.32 -13.14
C ASP A 8 5.80 -13.62 -14.12
N PHE A 9 5.88 -14.87 -14.56
CA PHE A 9 6.90 -15.34 -15.49
C PHE A 9 6.93 -14.53 -16.80
N GLN A 10 5.83 -13.87 -17.18
CA GLN A 10 5.82 -13.00 -18.36
C GLN A 10 6.66 -11.74 -18.13
N ARG A 11 6.67 -11.19 -16.91
CA ARG A 11 7.58 -10.06 -16.57
C ARG A 11 9.04 -10.48 -16.66
N ALA A 12 9.37 -11.66 -16.14
CA ALA A 12 10.72 -12.21 -16.18
C ALA A 12 11.26 -12.33 -17.63
N LEU A 13 10.39 -12.68 -18.58
CA LEU A 13 10.74 -12.83 -19.99
C LEU A 13 10.90 -11.49 -20.72
N CYS A 14 10.36 -10.41 -20.15
CA CYS A 14 10.50 -9.04 -20.67
C CYS A 14 11.72 -8.30 -20.11
N GLU A 15 12.44 -8.89 -19.16
CA GLU A 15 13.65 -8.30 -18.57
C GLU A 15 14.89 -8.65 -19.40
N ASP A 16 15.54 -7.65 -20.00
CA ASP A 16 16.85 -7.80 -20.62
C ASP A 16 17.94 -7.43 -19.59
N PRO A 17 18.76 -8.39 -19.12
CA PRO A 17 19.80 -8.12 -18.13
C PRO A 17 20.77 -7.01 -18.54
N LYS A 18 21.06 -6.87 -19.83
CA LYS A 18 21.97 -5.82 -20.31
C LYS A 18 21.35 -4.44 -20.17
N LEU A 19 20.07 -4.29 -20.53
CA LEU A 19 19.35 -3.02 -20.36
C LEU A 19 19.24 -2.63 -18.89
N ILE A 20 18.99 -3.61 -18.02
CA ILE A 20 18.93 -3.39 -16.56
C ILE A 20 20.30 -2.94 -16.03
N GLU A 21 21.38 -3.61 -16.43
CA GLU A 21 22.75 -3.23 -16.05
C GLU A 21 23.12 -1.82 -16.51
N GLU A 22 22.81 -1.49 -17.77
CA GLU A 22 23.08 -0.16 -18.33
C GLU A 22 22.32 0.94 -17.58
N TRP A 23 21.06 0.67 -17.19
CA TRP A 23 20.26 1.57 -16.37
C TRP A 23 20.89 1.79 -14.98
N PHE A 24 21.30 0.73 -14.28
CA PHE A 24 21.95 0.87 -12.98
C PHE A 24 23.29 1.60 -13.07
N ARG A 25 24.06 1.36 -14.13
CA ARG A 25 25.31 2.09 -14.38
C ARG A 25 25.06 3.58 -14.59
N LEU A 26 24.00 3.93 -15.33
CA LEU A 26 23.59 5.33 -15.52
C LEU A 26 23.24 5.97 -14.16
N VAL A 27 22.45 5.29 -13.33
CA VAL A 27 22.08 5.78 -11.99
C VAL A 27 23.32 5.99 -11.13
N ALA A 28 24.25 5.02 -11.09
CA ALA A 28 25.50 5.13 -10.33
C ALA A 28 26.36 6.33 -10.79
N ASN A 29 26.48 6.53 -12.10
CA ASN A 29 27.20 7.67 -12.66
C ASN A 29 26.55 9.02 -12.28
N MET A 30 25.22 9.09 -12.31
CA MET A 30 24.48 10.29 -11.89
C MET A 30 24.69 10.59 -10.40
N ARG A 31 24.67 9.55 -9.55
CA ARG A 31 24.98 9.67 -8.12
C ARG A 31 26.36 10.25 -7.89
N ALA A 32 27.38 9.70 -8.55
CA ALA A 32 28.75 10.17 -8.42
C ALA A 32 28.93 11.61 -8.95
N LYS A 33 28.33 11.94 -10.09
CA LYS A 33 28.46 13.27 -10.72
C LYS A 33 27.86 14.40 -9.89
N TYR A 34 26.70 14.17 -9.27
CA TYR A 34 25.97 15.21 -8.55
C TYR A 34 26.05 15.07 -7.02
N GLY A 35 26.77 14.07 -6.51
CA GLY A 35 26.91 13.85 -5.07
C GLY A 35 25.61 13.41 -4.39
N ILE A 36 24.75 12.66 -5.09
CA ILE A 36 23.44 12.23 -4.59
C ILE A 36 23.61 11.12 -3.54
N LEU A 37 23.12 11.37 -2.33
CA LEU A 37 23.20 10.48 -1.18
C LEU A 37 21.94 9.61 -1.06
N ASP A 38 22.01 8.57 -0.21
CA ASP A 38 20.88 7.65 -0.01
C ASP A 38 19.63 8.35 0.58
N GLY A 39 19.81 9.50 1.24
CA GLY A 39 18.72 10.32 1.76
C GLY A 39 18.00 11.14 0.69
N ASP A 40 18.62 11.33 -0.48
CA ASP A 40 18.05 12.13 -1.56
C ASP A 40 17.16 11.27 -2.49
N PHE A 41 17.26 9.94 -2.38
CA PHE A 41 16.45 8.99 -3.14
C PHE A 41 15.18 8.64 -2.41
N TYR A 42 14.07 9.24 -2.83
CA TYR A 42 12.74 8.86 -2.38
C TYR A 42 12.09 7.92 -3.39
N ASN A 43 11.67 6.75 -2.91
CA ASN A 43 10.77 5.88 -3.66
C ASN A 43 9.35 6.09 -3.18
N PHE A 44 8.36 5.91 -4.05
CA PHE A 44 6.96 5.91 -3.69
C PHE A 44 6.28 4.65 -4.22
N ASP A 45 5.31 4.13 -3.48
CA ASP A 45 4.49 3.01 -3.92
C ASP A 45 3.10 3.08 -3.30
N GLU A 46 2.18 2.31 -3.88
CA GLU A 46 0.79 2.23 -3.46
C GLU A 46 0.53 0.96 -2.65
N ILE A 47 -0.18 1.11 -1.53
CA ILE A 47 -0.73 -0.02 -0.79
C ILE A 47 -2.25 0.11 -0.65
N GLY A 48 -2.97 -0.90 -1.13
CA GLY A 48 -4.41 -1.01 -1.02
C GLY A 48 -4.84 -1.73 0.26
N PHE A 49 -5.76 -1.13 1.00
CA PHE A 49 -6.46 -1.67 2.14
C PHE A 49 -7.91 -1.95 1.76
N MET A 50 -8.36 -3.18 1.98
CA MET A 50 -9.76 -3.52 1.73
C MET A 50 -10.56 -3.40 3.02
N ILE A 51 -11.56 -2.52 3.01
CA ILE A 51 -12.49 -2.27 4.10
C ILE A 51 -13.66 -3.25 3.97
N GLY A 52 -14.10 -3.81 5.10
CA GLY A 52 -15.26 -4.71 5.13
C GLY A 52 -14.95 -6.20 4.87
N ILE A 53 -13.67 -6.59 4.68
CA ILE A 53 -13.33 -8.01 4.74
C ILE A 53 -13.31 -8.47 6.20
N ILE A 54 -14.17 -9.44 6.54
CA ILE A 54 -13.93 -10.34 7.67
C ILE A 54 -12.77 -11.25 7.26
N SER A 55 -11.54 -10.86 7.55
CA SER A 55 -10.42 -11.80 7.50
C SER A 55 -10.67 -12.87 8.56
N ALA A 56 -10.36 -14.12 8.27
CA ALA A 56 -10.48 -15.20 9.24
C ALA A 56 -9.49 -14.96 10.40
N ALA A 57 -9.91 -14.19 11.40
CA ALA A 57 -9.32 -14.25 12.71
C ALA A 57 -9.72 -15.59 13.31
N MET A 58 -8.76 -16.34 13.82
CA MET A 58 -9.04 -17.55 14.59
C MET A 58 -9.71 -17.11 15.90
N ILE A 59 -11.04 -17.13 15.93
CA ILE A 59 -11.80 -16.90 17.16
C ILE A 59 -11.99 -18.27 17.80
N VAL A 60 -11.28 -18.54 18.88
CA VAL A 60 -11.55 -19.70 19.74
C VAL A 60 -12.79 -19.36 20.59
N THR A 61 -13.98 -19.68 20.09
CA THR A 61 -15.19 -19.74 20.91
C THR A 61 -15.32 -21.13 21.51
N SER A 62 -15.84 -21.24 22.74
CA SER A 62 -16.17 -22.51 23.39
C SER A 62 -16.99 -23.43 22.46
N ALA A 63 -16.75 -24.74 22.57
CA ALA A 63 -17.11 -25.79 21.61
C ALA A 63 -18.62 -26.10 21.45
N GLU A 64 -19.52 -25.15 21.73
CA GLU A 64 -20.97 -25.31 21.60
C GLU A 64 -21.53 -24.46 20.47
N ARG A 65 -21.17 -24.77 19.21
CA ARG A 65 -21.97 -24.37 18.05
C ARG A 65 -22.10 -25.54 17.08
N TYR A 66 -23.28 -26.15 17.08
CA TYR A 66 -23.70 -27.11 16.07
C TYR A 66 -24.01 -26.35 14.77
N GLY A 67 -23.07 -26.32 13.84
CA GLY A 67 -23.28 -25.77 12.49
C GLY A 67 -22.08 -25.04 11.91
N ARG A 68 -21.79 -25.29 10.62
CA ARG A 68 -20.74 -24.59 9.87
C ARG A 68 -21.17 -23.13 9.69
N SER A 69 -20.54 -22.21 10.41
CA SER A 69 -20.72 -20.77 10.21
C SER A 69 -20.38 -20.43 8.75
N LYS A 70 -21.38 -20.10 7.92
CA LYS A 70 -21.11 -19.50 6.61
C LYS A 70 -20.67 -18.06 6.86
N SER A 71 -19.41 -17.75 6.64
CA SER A 71 -18.96 -16.37 6.54
C SER A 71 -19.56 -15.76 5.28
N VAL A 72 -20.68 -15.05 5.44
CA VAL A 72 -21.21 -14.21 4.36
C VAL A 72 -20.36 -12.94 4.35
N GLN A 73 -19.54 -12.77 3.33
CA GLN A 73 -18.88 -11.49 3.11
C GLN A 73 -19.95 -10.45 2.78
N PRO A 74 -20.00 -9.31 3.49
CA PRO A 74 -20.82 -8.19 3.08
C PRO A 74 -20.47 -7.83 1.62
N GLY A 75 -21.49 -7.63 0.79
CA GLY A 75 -21.32 -7.40 -0.65
C GLY A 75 -20.64 -6.07 -1.01
N ASN A 76 -20.38 -5.19 -0.05
CA ASN A 76 -19.66 -3.93 -0.25
C ASN A 76 -18.19 -4.11 0.16
N ARG A 77 -17.30 -4.19 -0.83
CA ARG A 77 -15.85 -4.15 -0.65
C ARG A 77 -15.39 -2.75 -1.00
N GLU A 78 -15.22 -1.92 0.00
CA GLU A 78 -14.63 -0.59 -0.17
C GLU A 78 -13.11 -0.72 -0.12
N TRP A 79 -12.41 0.10 -0.91
CA TRP A 79 -10.96 0.17 -0.90
C TRP A 79 -10.51 1.53 -0.37
N ALA A 80 -9.45 1.51 0.42
CA ALA A 80 -8.66 2.67 0.75
C ALA A 80 -7.23 2.42 0.27
N THR A 81 -6.66 3.37 -0.44
CA THR A 81 -5.30 3.31 -0.93
C THR A 81 -4.43 4.28 -0.14
N ALA A 82 -3.23 3.87 0.26
CA ALA A 82 -2.20 4.78 0.74
C ALA A 82 -1.06 4.84 -0.27
N ILE A 83 -0.68 6.05 -0.68
CA ILE A 83 0.57 6.31 -1.37
C ILE A 83 1.60 6.64 -0.30
N ILE A 84 2.62 5.80 -0.19
CA ILE A 84 3.67 5.91 0.82
C ILE A 84 4.98 6.24 0.12
N CYS A 85 5.77 7.12 0.73
CA CYS A 85 7.06 7.53 0.19
C CYS A 85 8.13 7.55 1.28
N GLY A 86 9.32 7.05 0.96
CA GLY A 86 10.45 7.04 1.87
C GLY A 86 11.79 6.87 1.17
N ASN A 87 12.87 7.13 1.90
CA ASN A 87 14.23 7.10 1.38
C ASN A 87 15.12 6.01 2.03
N GLY A 88 16.36 5.90 1.54
CA GLY A 88 17.35 4.94 2.05
C GLY A 88 17.82 5.18 3.48
N LYS A 89 17.47 6.32 4.09
CA LYS A 89 17.76 6.64 5.50
C LYS A 89 16.61 6.31 6.45
N GLY A 90 15.48 5.86 5.93
CA GLY A 90 14.27 5.58 6.71
C GLY A 90 13.42 6.82 7.00
N GLU A 91 13.70 7.95 6.35
CA GLU A 91 12.83 9.13 6.41
C GLU A 91 11.62 8.88 5.50
N THR A 92 10.43 9.27 5.98
CA THR A 92 9.18 9.09 5.25
C THR A 92 8.50 10.44 5.02
N ILE A 93 7.80 10.55 3.90
CA ILE A 93 6.87 11.65 3.64
C ILE A 93 5.50 11.21 4.18
N PRO A 94 4.72 12.11 4.82
CA PRO A 94 3.36 11.79 5.24
C PRO A 94 2.56 11.12 4.10
N PRO A 95 1.88 10.01 4.39
CA PRO A 95 1.18 9.26 3.36
C PRO A 95 0.01 10.07 2.80
N PHE A 96 -0.30 9.79 1.53
CA PHE A 96 -1.50 10.31 0.88
C PHE A 96 -2.55 9.20 0.84
N LEU A 97 -3.66 9.40 1.55
CA LEU A 97 -4.76 8.45 1.59
C LEU A 97 -5.81 8.80 0.52
N VAL A 98 -6.14 7.81 -0.30
CA VAL A 98 -7.24 7.86 -1.25
C VAL A 98 -8.32 6.91 -0.76
N VAL A 99 -9.55 7.40 -0.66
CA VAL A 99 -10.67 6.66 -0.08
C VAL A 99 -11.87 6.75 -0.99
N GLN A 100 -12.61 5.66 -1.13
CA GLN A 100 -13.83 5.68 -1.92
C GLN A 100 -14.92 6.52 -1.21
N GLY A 101 -15.39 7.58 -1.85
CA GLY A 101 -16.45 8.44 -1.34
C GLY A 101 -16.71 9.66 -2.22
N GLN A 102 -17.91 10.25 -2.10
CA GLN A 102 -18.28 11.47 -2.84
C GLN A 102 -18.12 12.75 -2.00
N VAL A 103 -18.41 12.67 -0.70
CA VAL A 103 -18.27 13.77 0.26
C VAL A 103 -17.87 13.15 1.59
N HIS A 104 -16.83 13.70 2.23
CA HIS A 104 -16.38 13.26 3.55
C HIS A 104 -16.73 14.33 4.58
N LEU A 105 -17.20 13.90 5.75
CA LEU A 105 -17.42 14.79 6.88
C LEU A 105 -16.07 15.03 7.56
N SER A 106 -15.71 16.30 7.82
CA SER A 106 -14.41 16.66 8.41
C SER A 106 -14.16 16.00 9.77
N ASN A 107 -15.21 15.69 10.51
CA ASN A 107 -15.15 15.02 11.82
C ASN A 107 -14.45 13.65 11.77
N TRP A 108 -14.42 12.95 10.63
CA TRP A 108 -13.69 11.68 10.49
C TRP A 108 -12.17 11.85 10.65
N TYR A 109 -11.66 13.07 10.46
CA TYR A 109 -10.24 13.38 10.51
C TYR A 109 -9.88 14.30 11.68
N THR A 110 -10.80 15.19 12.07
CA THR A 110 -10.57 16.13 13.16
C THR A 110 -10.85 15.55 14.54
N GLU A 111 -11.65 14.48 14.64
CA GLU A 111 -11.97 13.80 15.91
C GLU A 111 -11.29 12.43 16.05
N THR A 112 -10.38 12.10 15.12
CA THR A 112 -9.56 10.88 15.18
C THR A 112 -8.11 11.21 15.54
N ASN A 113 -7.34 10.20 15.97
CA ASN A 113 -5.91 10.35 16.25
C ASN A 113 -5.06 10.32 14.96
N LEU A 114 -5.62 10.77 13.83
CA LEU A 114 -4.88 10.84 12.58
C LEU A 114 -3.94 12.06 12.61
N PRO A 115 -2.67 11.90 12.22
CA PRO A 115 -1.76 13.04 12.19
C PRO A 115 -2.23 14.10 11.18
N ALA A 116 -2.15 15.37 11.56
CA ALA A 116 -2.68 16.49 10.78
C ALA A 116 -1.95 16.70 9.44
N GLU A 117 -0.74 16.18 9.32
CA GLU A 117 0.09 16.25 8.12
C GLU A 117 -0.29 15.22 7.05
N TRP A 118 -1.18 14.27 7.36
CA TRP A 118 -1.63 13.27 6.40
C TRP A 118 -2.66 13.88 5.45
N ALA A 119 -2.39 13.76 4.15
CA ALA A 119 -3.32 14.23 3.12
C ALA A 119 -4.34 13.12 2.81
N ILE A 120 -5.62 13.47 2.76
CA ILE A 120 -6.69 12.51 2.50
C ILE A 120 -7.62 13.07 1.42
N LYS A 121 -7.89 12.26 0.39
CA LYS A 121 -8.73 12.68 -0.73
C LYS A 121 -9.77 11.60 -1.07
N PRO A 122 -11.06 11.97 -1.16
CA PRO A 122 -12.07 11.07 -1.66
C PRO A 122 -12.06 11.00 -3.19
N THR A 123 -12.28 9.80 -3.73
CA THR A 123 -12.53 9.57 -5.16
C THR A 123 -13.74 8.64 -5.31
N SER A 124 -14.39 8.65 -6.47
CA SER A 124 -15.53 7.73 -6.71
C SER A 124 -15.14 6.25 -6.73
N ASN A 125 -13.85 5.94 -6.93
CA ASN A 125 -13.36 4.61 -7.24
C ASN A 125 -12.33 4.07 -6.25
N GLY A 126 -11.96 4.83 -5.21
CA GLY A 126 -10.77 4.55 -4.40
C GLY A 126 -9.49 4.99 -5.08
#